data_AF-A0A9Q0WQ95-F1
#
_entry.id   AF-A0A9Q0WQ95-F1
#
_cell.length_a   1.000
_cell.length_b   1.000
_cell.length_c   1.000
_cell.angle_alpha   90.00
_cell.angle_beta   90.00
_cell.angle_gamma   90.00
#
_symmetry.space_group_name_H-M   'P 1'
#
loop_
_entity.id
_entity.type
_entity.pdbx_description
1 polymer ?
#
loop_
_entity_poly.entity_id
_entity_poly.type
_entity_poly.pdbx_seq_one_letter_code
_entity_poly.pdbx_strand_id
1 'polypeptide(L)'
;MGEGKASMATIESSQDGDVDFYVSTDFCTFPFYGIDFGWGKPAWVTVPARANKNAIIIMDARDGRGVEAWVTLTEEDMTFF
;
A
#
# COMPACT_ATOMS: atom_id res chain seq x y z
N MET A 1 -8.72 -18.54 11.77
CA MET A 1 -8.27 -17.76 10.60
C MET A 1 -9.00 -16.44 10.67
N GLY A 2 -8.39 -15.40 11.24
CA GLY A 2 -9.06 -14.10 11.46
C GLY A 2 -9.23 -13.38 10.13
N GLU A 3 -10.36 -12.71 9.94
CA GLU A 3 -10.64 -11.88 8.76
C GLU A 3 -9.76 -10.63 8.82
N GLY A 4 -8.58 -10.68 8.19
CA GLY A 4 -7.86 -9.45 7.84
C GLY A 4 -8.72 -8.71 6.82
N LYS A 5 -9.18 -7.49 7.13
CA LYS A 5 -9.97 -6.68 6.21
C LYS A 5 -9.07 -5.64 5.59
N ALA A 6 -8.88 -5.73 4.27
CA ALA A 6 -8.23 -4.66 3.52
C ALA A 6 -9.22 -3.49 3.43
N SER A 7 -8.73 -2.29 3.71
CA SER A 7 -9.51 -1.06 3.49
C SER A 7 -8.99 -0.35 2.26
N MET A 8 -9.89 0.15 1.42
CA MET A 8 -9.55 0.95 0.26
C MET A 8 -10.23 2.30 0.39
N ALA A 9 -9.48 3.39 0.25
CA ALA A 9 -9.98 4.75 0.23
C ALA A 9 -9.56 5.45 -1.05
N THR A 10 -10.51 6.14 -1.67
CA THR A 10 -10.29 7.01 -2.83
C THR A 10 -10.29 8.45 -2.38
N ILE A 11 -9.29 9.21 -2.78
CA ILE A 11 -9.15 10.63 -2.50
C ILE A 11 -9.19 11.35 -3.84
N GLU A 12 -9.97 12.42 -3.91
CA GLU A 12 -10.09 13.29 -5.08
C GLU A 12 -9.38 14.60 -4.78
N SER A 13 -8.52 15.06 -5.70
CA SER A 13 -7.92 16.39 -5.66
C SER A 13 -8.23 17.14 -6.94
N SER A 14 -8.60 18.42 -6.84
CA SER A 14 -8.91 19.25 -8.00
C SER A 14 -7.99 20.46 -8.11
N GLN A 15 -7.47 20.71 -9.31
CA GLN A 15 -6.79 21.95 -9.68
C GLN A 15 -7.27 22.38 -11.07
N ASP A 16 -7.74 23.63 -11.18
CA ASP A 16 -8.11 24.29 -12.44
C ASP A 16 -8.89 23.42 -13.46
N GLY A 17 -9.85 22.63 -12.97
CA GLY A 17 -10.75 21.82 -13.81
C GLY A 17 -10.31 20.39 -14.10
N ASP A 18 -9.08 19.99 -13.74
CA ASP A 18 -8.64 18.59 -13.75
C ASP A 18 -8.79 17.95 -12.36
N VAL A 19 -9.24 16.69 -12.31
CA VAL A 19 -9.45 15.94 -11.07
C VAL A 19 -8.53 14.73 -11.08
N ASP A 20 -7.54 14.75 -10.20
CA ASP A 20 -6.70 13.59 -9.93
C ASP A 20 -7.33 12.71 -8.85
N PHE A 21 -7.37 11.41 -9.15
CA PHE A 21 -7.81 10.38 -8.22
C PHE A 21 -6.60 9.68 -7.64
N TYR A 22 -6.55 9.63 -6.31
CA TYR A 22 -5.57 8.87 -5.55
C TYR A 22 -6.27 7.69 -4.88
N VAL A 23 -5.68 6.50 -4.97
CA VAL A 23 -6.22 5.31 -4.34
C VAL A 23 -5.24 4.83 -3.29
N SER A 24 -5.68 4.74 -2.04
CA SER A 24 -4.93 4.14 -0.95
C SER A 24 -5.53 2.80 -0.54
N THR A 25 -4.69 1.80 -0.32
CA THR A 25 -5.08 0.48 0.21
C THR A 25 -4.27 0.18 1.46
N ASP A 26 -4.97 -0.08 2.56
CA ASP A 26 -4.37 -0.43 3.86
C ASP A 26 -4.47 -1.95 4.10
N PHE A 27 -3.30 -2.57 4.29
CA PHE A 27 -3.11 -3.98 4.63
C PHE A 27 -2.52 -4.21 6.03
N CYS A 28 -2.41 -3.20 6.91
CA CYS A 28 -1.83 -3.35 8.26
C CYS A 28 -2.61 -4.30 9.19
N THR A 29 -3.78 -4.79 8.77
CA THR A 29 -4.54 -5.79 9.53
C THR A 29 -4.26 -7.22 9.07
N PHE A 30 -3.45 -7.41 8.03
CA PHE A 30 -3.10 -8.74 7.53
C PHE A 30 -1.84 -9.26 8.21
N PRO A 31 -1.87 -10.49 8.76
CA PRO A 31 -0.74 -11.06 9.48
C PRO A 31 0.35 -11.62 8.55
N PHE A 32 0.71 -10.89 7.49
CA PHE A 32 1.60 -11.38 6.41
C PHE A 32 2.92 -11.95 6.93
N TYR A 33 3.62 -11.22 7.81
CA TYR A 33 4.88 -11.66 8.42
C TYR A 33 4.69 -12.69 9.55
N GLY A 34 3.45 -12.97 9.94
CA GLY A 34 3.09 -14.00 10.94
C GLY A 34 2.80 -15.38 10.34
N ILE A 35 2.61 -15.47 9.03
CA ILE A 35 2.25 -16.72 8.34
C ILE A 35 3.49 -17.62 8.17
N ASP A 36 3.35 -18.91 8.46
CA ASP A 36 4.37 -19.93 8.23
C ASP A 36 3.72 -21.17 7.60
N PHE A 37 4.20 -21.56 6.42
CA PHE A 37 3.70 -22.71 5.66
C PHE A 37 4.54 -23.98 5.85
N GLY A 38 5.54 -23.97 6.75
CA GLY A 38 6.46 -25.07 7.02
C GLY A 38 7.90 -24.83 6.56
N TRP A 39 8.17 -23.68 5.96
CA TRP A 39 9.53 -23.25 5.53
C TRP A 39 10.04 -22.03 6.30
N GLY A 40 9.33 -21.61 7.34
CA GLY A 40 9.59 -20.38 8.07
C GLY A 40 8.77 -19.20 7.54
N LYS A 41 8.86 -18.09 8.27
CA LYS A 41 8.14 -16.85 7.96
C LYS A 41 8.72 -16.13 6.74
N PRO A 42 7.91 -15.36 5.99
CA PRO A 42 8.39 -14.55 4.88
C PRO A 42 9.54 -13.63 5.28
N ALA A 43 10.59 -13.61 4.47
CA ALA A 43 11.66 -12.62 4.60
C ALA A 43 11.19 -11.23 4.15
N TRP A 44 10.22 -11.16 3.24
CA TRP A 44 9.65 -9.94 2.69
C TRP A 44 8.29 -10.23 2.05
N VAL A 45 7.37 -9.26 2.08
CA VAL A 45 6.06 -9.31 1.41
C VAL A 45 5.88 -8.04 0.60
N THR A 46 5.30 -8.17 -0.59
CA THR A 46 5.02 -7.06 -1.50
C THR A 46 3.67 -7.28 -2.18
N VAL A 47 3.04 -6.19 -2.59
CA VAL A 47 1.92 -6.22 -3.53
C VAL A 47 2.45 -5.89 -4.92
N PRO A 48 2.20 -6.72 -5.95
CA PRO A 48 2.64 -6.43 -7.30
C PRO A 48 2.15 -5.05 -7.73
N ALA A 49 3.08 -4.22 -8.21
CA ALA A 49 2.74 -2.90 -8.72
C ALA A 49 1.70 -3.03 -9.84
N ARG A 50 0.52 -2.42 -9.65
CA ARG A 50 -0.37 -2.14 -10.77
C ARG A 50 0.18 -0.92 -11.48
N ALA A 51 0.13 -0.90 -12.82
CA ALA A 51 0.53 0.25 -13.64
C ALA A 51 -0.43 1.46 -13.52
N ASN A 52 -1.06 1.64 -12.35
CA ASN A 52 -1.99 2.71 -12.08
C ASN A 52 -1.18 3.88 -11.49
N LYS A 53 -1.27 5.06 -12.12
CA LYS A 53 -0.83 6.31 -11.51
C LYS A 53 -1.61 6.56 -10.20
N ASN A 54 -0.99 7.24 -9.25
CA ASN A 54 -1.60 7.74 -8.02
C ASN A 54 -2.11 6.64 -7.07
N ALA A 55 -1.31 5.58 -6.90
CA ALA A 55 -1.63 4.45 -6.02
C ALA A 55 -0.74 4.42 -4.78
N ILE A 56 -1.34 4.15 -3.62
CA ILE A 56 -0.66 4.07 -2.33
C ILE A 56 -1.03 2.73 -1.68
N ILE A 57 -0.05 1.95 -1.26
CA ILE A 57 -0.24 0.70 -0.53
C ILE A 57 0.46 0.81 0.81
N ILE A 58 -0.26 0.55 1.89
CA ILE A 58 0.24 0.65 3.26
C ILE A 58 0.20 -0.75 3.88
N MET A 59 1.29 -1.17 4.51
CA MET A 59 1.43 -2.48 5.13
C MET A 59 2.29 -2.40 6.38
N ASP A 60 2.16 -3.37 7.30
CA ASP A 60 3.04 -3.46 8.45
C ASP A 60 4.49 -3.69 8.02
N ALA A 61 5.42 -3.00 8.68
CA ALA A 61 6.84 -3.27 8.52
C ALA A 61 7.17 -4.67 9.05
N ARG A 62 8.18 -5.32 8.45
CA ARG A 62 8.57 -6.68 8.81
C ARG A 62 8.86 -6.90 10.31
N ASP A 63 9.41 -5.89 10.97
CA ASP A 63 9.76 -5.96 12.38
C ASP A 63 8.58 -5.65 13.33
N GLY A 64 7.40 -5.33 12.78
CA GLY A 64 6.21 -4.97 13.52
C GLY A 64 6.30 -3.63 14.26
N ARG A 65 7.32 -2.80 13.99
CA ARG A 65 7.55 -1.52 14.69
C ARG A 65 7.13 -0.30 13.87
N GLY A 66 6.39 -0.49 12.79
CA GLY A 66 5.93 0.59 11.94
C GLY A 66 5.20 0.09 10.71
N VAL A 67 5.08 0.97 9.71
CA VAL A 67 4.44 0.69 8.43
C VAL A 67 5.40 0.97 7.28
N GLU A 68 5.25 0.21 6.20
CA GLU A 68 5.86 0.44 4.90
C GLU A 68 4.78 1.00 3.96
N ALA A 69 5.04 2.16 3.35
CA ALA A 69 4.17 2.78 2.36
C ALA A 69 4.82 2.72 0.98
N TRP A 70 4.10 2.14 0.03
CA TRP A 70 4.50 1.99 -1.35
C TRP A 70 3.68 2.97 -2.17
N VAL A 71 4.35 3.94 -2.78
CA VAL A 71 3.72 5.07 -3.45
C VAL A 71 4.11 5.06 -4.92
N THR A 72 3.11 5.07 -5.79
CA THR A 72 3.25 5.18 -7.24
C THR A 72 2.60 6.48 -7.67
N LEU A 73 3.42 7.45 -8.10
CA LEU A 73 2.97 8.73 -8.67
C LEU A 73 3.57 8.89 -10.08
N THR A 74 3.19 9.97 -10.77
CA THR A 74 3.89 10.40 -11.98
C THR A 74 5.31 10.85 -11.62
N GLU A 75 6.23 10.86 -12.59
CA GLU A 75 7.59 11.36 -12.35
C GLU A 75 7.58 12.82 -11.88
N GLU A 76 6.69 13.65 -12.42
CA GLU A 76 6.51 15.05 -12.02
C GLU A 76 6.07 15.16 -10.56
N ASP A 77 5.03 14.43 -10.15
CA ASP A 77 4.53 14.46 -8.78
C ASP A 77 5.56 13.90 -7.78
N MET A 78 6.31 12.86 -8.19
CA MET A 78 7.42 12.32 -7.38
C MET A 78 8.51 13.35 -7.12
N THR A 79 8.66 14.39 -7.96
CA THR A 79 9.64 15.46 -7.68
C THR A 79 9.23 16.36 -6.50
N PHE A 80 7.94 16.38 -6.14
CA PHE A 80 7.39 17.20 -5.07
C PHE A 80 7.07 16.41 -3.79
N PHE A 81 7.19 15.08 -3.83
CA PHE A 81 6.88 14.15 -2.73
C PHE A 81 8.04 13.98 -1.74
#